data_AF-A0AAU6CMY1-F1
#
_entry.id   AF-A0AAU6CMY1-F1
#
_cell.length_a   1.000
_cell.length_b   1.000
_cell.length_c   1.000
_cell.angle_alpha   90.00
_cell.angle_beta   90.00
_cell.angle_gamma   90.00
#
_symmetry.space_group_name_H-M   'P 1'
#
loop_
_entity.id
_entity.type
_entity.pdbx_description
1 polymer ?
#
loop_
_entity_poly.entity_id
_entity_poly.type
_entity_poly.pdbx_seq_one_letter_code
_entity_poly.pdbx_strand_id
1 'polypeptide(L)'
;MLDAFGGVLGMVETTVPGLIFVVIYTINHDIKSSALAALALSVVLGVARLVRKDTLKHAFSGVFGIAFGALFAMMSGNAKNFYLPGMLYTLGLGVAYVVSAAAGFPLLGLILGPVFKENLSWRTRNPGRLRAYTKASWAWGLILLAKSAILFPLYWWGNATQLGWVKVALGIPPFLLSVYLTWIFLVKAPAPIDVIAEMEAAEEERKAEKERAKAEKAAAEQTVK
;
A
#
# COMPACT_ATOMS: atom_id res chain seq x y z
N MET A 1 -15.39 3.67 10.21
CA MET A 1 -14.05 4.32 10.31
C MET A 1 -13.27 3.86 11.54
N LEU A 2 -13.88 3.69 12.72
CA LEU A 2 -13.19 3.24 13.95
C LEU A 2 -12.66 1.80 13.89
N ASP A 3 -13.36 0.89 13.21
CA ASP A 3 -12.91 -0.51 13.06
C ASP A 3 -11.69 -0.67 12.14
N ALA A 4 -11.48 0.27 11.21
CA ALA A 4 -10.32 0.26 10.32
C ALA A 4 -9.00 0.52 11.06
N PHE A 5 -9.07 1.04 12.30
CA PHE A 5 -7.91 1.32 13.15
C PHE A 5 -7.77 0.35 14.34
N GLY A 6 -8.63 -0.66 14.47
CA GLY A 6 -8.61 -1.60 15.60
C GLY A 6 -9.25 -1.04 16.88
N GLY A 7 -10.22 -0.13 16.75
CA GLY A 7 -10.97 0.45 17.88
C GLY A 7 -10.16 1.42 18.74
N VAL A 8 -10.67 1.73 19.93
CA VAL A 8 -10.06 2.69 20.88
C VAL A 8 -8.64 2.26 21.28
N LEU A 9 -8.41 0.95 21.41
CA LEU A 9 -7.10 0.38 21.74
C LEU A 9 -6.08 0.60 20.61
N GLY A 10 -6.50 0.44 19.36
CA GLY A 10 -5.66 0.68 18.20
C GLY A 10 -5.28 2.16 18.01
N MET A 11 -6.18 3.09 18.34
CA MET A 11 -5.85 4.52 18.39
C MET A 11 -4.81 4.81 19.48
N VAL A 12 -4.99 4.28 20.69
CA VAL A 12 -4.00 4.41 21.79
C VAL A 12 -2.64 3.84 21.36
N GLU A 13 -2.60 2.66 20.74
CA GLU A 13 -1.36 2.06 20.26
C GLU A 13 -0.68 2.85 19.13
N THR A 14 -1.41 3.64 18.34
CA THR A 14 -0.79 4.50 17.32
C THR A 14 -0.22 5.80 17.88
N THR A 15 -0.76 6.31 18.98
CA THR A 15 -0.34 7.60 19.58
C THR A 15 0.71 7.43 20.67
N VAL A 16 0.66 6.32 21.42
CA VAL A 16 1.55 6.03 22.56
C VAL A 16 3.04 6.02 22.17
N PRO A 17 3.48 5.39 21.06
CA PRO A 17 4.89 5.43 20.69
C PRO A 17 5.40 6.84 20.35
N GLY A 18 4.55 7.65 19.71
CA GLY A 18 4.86 9.05 19.40
C GLY A 18 4.95 9.89 20.68
N LEU A 19 4.03 9.70 21.63
CA LEU A 19 4.06 10.37 22.93
C LEU A 19 5.29 9.97 23.76
N ILE A 20 5.66 8.69 23.79
CA ILE A 20 6.84 8.22 24.52
C ILE A 20 8.13 8.73 23.88
N PHE A 21 8.20 8.81 22.55
CA PHE A 21 9.31 9.47 21.87
C PHE A 21 9.46 10.93 22.32
N VAL A 22 8.36 11.69 22.33
CA VAL A 22 8.36 13.11 22.74
C VAL A 22 8.80 13.25 24.20
N VAL A 23 8.23 12.46 25.12
CA VAL A 23 8.55 12.54 26.55
C VAL A 23 10.02 12.24 26.83
N ILE A 24 10.58 11.16 26.25
CA ILE A 24 11.98 10.79 26.49
C ILE A 24 12.93 11.82 25.85
N TYR A 25 12.57 12.35 24.68
CA TYR A 25 13.37 13.37 24.00
C TYR A 25 13.36 14.72 24.74
N THR A 26 12.22 15.11 25.33
CA THR A 26 12.12 16.33 26.15
C THR A 26 13.01 16.26 27.39
N ILE A 27 13.22 15.07 27.96
CA ILE A 27 14.02 14.89 29.18
C ILE A 27 15.51 14.73 28.86
N ASN A 28 15.85 13.89 27.88
CA ASN A 28 17.25 13.50 27.64
C ASN A 28 17.93 14.29 26.53
N HIS A 29 17.16 14.99 25.67
CA HIS A 29 17.64 15.63 24.43
C HIS A 29 18.47 14.72 23.50
N ASP A 30 18.51 13.43 23.80
CA ASP A 30 19.20 12.40 23.05
C ASP A 30 18.18 11.61 22.24
N ILE A 31 18.23 11.87 20.94
CA ILE A 31 17.36 11.28 19.93
C ILE A 31 17.59 9.76 19.86
N LYS A 32 18.80 9.26 20.17
CA LYS A 32 19.14 7.84 20.02
C LYS A 32 18.43 6.99 21.07
N SER A 33 18.54 7.35 22.34
CA SER A 33 17.86 6.64 23.44
C SER A 33 16.33 6.75 23.34
N SER A 34 15.82 7.93 22.99
CA SER A 34 14.38 8.20 22.83
C SER A 34 13.77 7.42 21.66
N ALA A 35 14.45 7.42 20.50
CA ALA A 35 14.01 6.66 19.33
C ALA A 35 14.12 5.15 19.57
N LEU A 36 15.19 4.66 20.19
CA LEU A 36 15.37 3.23 20.47
C LEU A 36 14.31 2.73 21.45
N ALA A 37 13.96 3.50 22.47
CA ALA A 37 12.90 3.17 23.41
C ALA A 37 11.51 3.16 22.74
N ALA A 38 11.19 4.17 21.94
CA ALA A 38 9.93 4.24 21.20
C ALA A 38 9.81 3.14 20.12
N LEU A 39 10.92 2.80 19.45
CA LEU A 39 10.99 1.68 18.51
C LEU A 39 10.84 0.33 19.21
N ALA A 40 11.58 0.10 20.29
CA ALA A 40 11.47 -1.13 21.07
C ALA A 40 10.04 -1.32 21.57
N LEU A 41 9.41 -0.25 22.07
CA LEU A 41 8.01 -0.28 22.48
C LEU A 41 7.05 -0.54 21.31
N SER A 42 7.27 0.09 20.15
CA SER A 42 6.48 -0.15 18.94
C SER A 42 6.60 -1.60 18.47
N VAL A 43 7.79 -2.19 18.59
CA VAL A 43 8.05 -3.59 18.27
C VAL A 43 7.36 -4.50 19.27
N VAL A 44 7.44 -4.21 20.57
CA VAL A 44 6.75 -4.99 21.62
C VAL A 44 5.24 -4.95 21.43
N LEU A 45 4.66 -3.77 21.14
CA LEU A 45 3.25 -3.63 20.83
C LEU A 45 2.87 -4.34 19.53
N GLY A 46 3.72 -4.27 18.51
CA GLY A 46 3.55 -5.01 17.26
C GLY A 46 3.60 -6.53 17.46
N VAL A 47 4.50 -7.03 18.31
CA VAL A 47 4.60 -8.44 18.69
C VAL A 47 3.42 -8.87 19.56
N ALA A 48 2.96 -8.03 20.49
CA ALA A 48 1.76 -8.28 21.27
C ALA A 48 0.51 -8.36 20.37
N ARG A 49 0.43 -7.51 19.33
CA ARG A 49 -0.59 -7.60 18.26
C ARG A 49 -0.51 -8.91 17.47
N LEU A 50 0.69 -9.35 17.13
CA LEU A 50 0.95 -10.63 16.46
C LEU A 50 0.50 -11.83 17.32
N VAL A 51 0.78 -11.80 18.63
CA VAL A 51 0.36 -12.83 19.59
C VAL A 51 -1.17 -12.83 19.81
N ARG A 52 -1.81 -11.66 19.74
CA ARG A 52 -3.28 -11.49 19.79
C ARG A 52 -4.02 -11.97 18.54
N LYS A 53 -3.32 -12.49 17.53
CA LYS A 53 -3.87 -12.96 16.23
C LYS A 53 -4.57 -11.89 15.40
N ASP A 54 -4.35 -10.61 15.68
CA ASP A 54 -4.84 -9.54 14.80
C ASP A 54 -4.02 -9.50 13.51
N THR A 55 -4.72 -9.66 12.38
CA THR A 55 -4.21 -9.67 10.98
C THR A 55 -2.74 -10.10 10.83
N LEU A 56 -2.51 -11.39 11.07
CA LEU A 56 -1.24 -12.12 10.91
C LEU A 56 -0.46 -11.77 9.62
N LYS A 57 -1.11 -11.31 8.55
CA LYS A 57 -0.46 -11.01 7.25
C LYS A 57 0.56 -9.86 7.28
N HIS A 58 0.44 -8.87 8.18
CA HIS A 58 1.34 -7.70 8.17
C HIS A 58 2.55 -7.81 9.11
N ALA A 59 2.43 -8.53 10.22
CA ALA A 59 3.53 -8.65 11.17
C ALA A 59 4.61 -9.65 10.71
N PHE A 60 4.30 -10.59 9.81
CA PHE A 60 5.32 -11.40 9.13
C PHE A 60 6.23 -10.57 8.22
N SER A 61 5.69 -9.62 7.43
CA SER A 61 6.52 -8.86 6.49
C SER A 61 7.61 -8.02 7.17
N GLY A 62 7.35 -7.51 8.39
CA GLY A 62 8.33 -6.76 9.18
C GLY A 62 9.47 -7.65 9.68
N VAL A 63 9.13 -8.81 10.27
CA VAL A 63 10.12 -9.77 10.77
C VAL A 63 10.97 -10.34 9.64
N PHE A 64 10.35 -10.72 8.51
CA PHE A 64 11.08 -11.19 7.33
C PHE A 64 12.00 -10.11 6.76
N GLY A 65 11.56 -8.85 6.69
CA GLY A 65 12.40 -7.75 6.23
C GLY A 65 13.64 -7.53 7.10
N ILE A 66 13.49 -7.60 8.43
CA ILE A 66 14.61 -7.50 9.37
C ILE A 66 15.53 -8.71 9.25
N ALA A 67 14.99 -9.92 9.17
CA ALA A 67 15.77 -11.14 9.02
C ALA A 67 16.59 -11.15 7.72
N PHE A 68 15.98 -10.75 6.61
CA PHE A 68 16.68 -10.63 5.32
C PHE A 68 17.78 -9.57 5.35
N GLY A 69 17.50 -8.39 5.94
CA GLY A 69 18.52 -7.35 6.13
C GLY A 69 19.67 -7.85 6.99
N ALA A 70 19.38 -8.48 8.13
CA ALA A 70 20.38 -9.03 9.04
C ALA A 70 21.27 -10.07 8.34
N LEU A 71 20.68 -10.99 7.57
CA LEU A 71 21.41 -11.99 6.80
C LEU A 71 22.39 -11.35 5.81
N PHE A 72 21.97 -10.32 5.07
CA PHE A 72 22.84 -9.60 4.14
C PHE A 72 23.99 -8.86 4.83
N ALA A 73 23.76 -8.30 6.02
CA ALA A 73 24.80 -7.64 6.80
C ALA A 73 25.80 -8.64 7.39
N MET A 74 25.32 -9.78 7.90
CA MET A 74 26.17 -10.84 8.47
C MET A 74 27.04 -11.49 7.39
N MET A 75 26.48 -11.76 6.21
CA MET A 75 27.22 -12.40 5.12
C MET A 75 28.30 -11.49 4.53
N SER A 76 28.11 -10.17 4.56
CA SER A 76 29.06 -9.21 3.98
C SER A 76 30.05 -8.62 4.98
N GLY A 77 29.83 -8.81 6.28
CA GLY A 77 30.58 -8.12 7.33
C GLY A 77 30.36 -6.59 7.38
N ASN A 78 29.37 -6.06 6.66
CA ASN A 78 29.11 -4.61 6.58
C ASN A 78 27.67 -4.27 6.97
N ALA A 79 27.53 -3.49 8.05
CA ALA A 79 26.23 -3.05 8.58
C ALA A 79 25.37 -2.26 7.58
N LYS A 80 25.98 -1.60 6.58
CA LYS A 80 25.22 -0.90 5.53
C LYS A 80 24.35 -1.86 4.70
N ASN A 81 24.79 -3.11 4.54
CA ASN A 81 24.10 -4.09 3.71
C ASN A 81 22.77 -4.54 4.32
N PHE A 82 22.54 -4.25 5.61
CA PHE A 82 21.23 -4.38 6.22
C PHE A 82 20.14 -3.60 5.46
N TYR A 83 20.50 -2.43 4.93
CA TYR A 83 19.55 -1.55 4.25
C TYR A 83 19.35 -1.89 2.78
N LEU A 84 20.29 -2.62 2.18
CA LEU A 84 20.41 -2.83 0.73
C LEU A 84 19.20 -3.55 0.12
N PRO A 85 18.67 -4.67 0.68
CA PRO A 85 17.50 -5.33 0.11
C PRO A 85 16.28 -4.39 0.02
N GLY A 86 16.03 -3.61 1.07
CA GLY A 86 14.92 -2.65 1.09
C GLY A 86 15.14 -1.46 0.15
N MET A 87 16.39 -1.03 -0.05
CA MET A 87 16.72 0.02 -1.03
C MET A 87 16.50 -0.46 -2.46
N LEU A 88 16.95 -1.68 -2.79
CA LEU A 88 16.72 -2.31 -4.10
C LEU A 88 15.23 -2.52 -4.36
N TYR A 89 14.47 -2.97 -3.35
CA TYR A 89 13.02 -3.09 -3.47
C TYR A 89 12.35 -1.74 -3.76
N THR A 90 12.74 -0.68 -3.04
CA THR A 90 12.19 0.66 -3.23
C THR A 90 12.51 1.21 -4.63
N LEU A 91 13.74 1.00 -5.09
CA LEU A 91 14.18 1.38 -6.44
C LEU A 91 13.41 0.62 -7.50
N GLY A 92 13.34 -0.71 -7.39
CA GLY A 92 12.60 -1.57 -8.31
C GLY A 92 11.12 -1.21 -8.37
N LEU A 93 10.50 -0.90 -7.22
CA LEU A 93 9.13 -0.43 -7.14
C LEU A 93 8.94 0.93 -7.84
N GLY A 94 9.86 1.87 -7.61
CA GLY A 94 9.85 3.17 -8.30
C GLY A 94 9.94 3.03 -9.82
N VAL A 95 10.86 2.18 -10.30
CA VAL A 95 10.99 1.85 -11.73
C VAL A 95 9.72 1.18 -12.25
N ALA A 96 9.16 0.20 -11.52
CA ALA A 96 7.95 -0.49 -11.92
C ALA A 96 6.76 0.48 -12.06
N TYR A 97 6.62 1.46 -11.17
CA TYR A 97 5.61 2.51 -11.28
C TYR A 97 5.78 3.36 -12.54
N VAL A 98 7.01 3.78 -12.84
CA VAL A 98 7.30 4.58 -14.05
C VAL A 98 7.07 3.77 -15.33
N VAL A 99 7.64 2.57 -15.41
CA VAL A 99 7.55 1.71 -16.59
C VAL A 99 6.10 1.28 -16.84
N SER A 100 5.36 0.91 -15.79
CA SER A 100 3.95 0.53 -15.91
C SER A 100 3.09 1.70 -16.39
N ALA A 101 3.32 2.91 -15.88
CA ALA A 101 2.65 4.12 -16.32
C ALA A 101 2.99 4.47 -17.77
N ALA A 102 4.25 4.31 -18.18
CA ALA A 102 4.71 4.51 -19.56
C ALA A 102 4.14 3.47 -20.54
N ALA A 103 4.00 2.22 -20.11
CA ALA A 103 3.38 1.13 -20.88
C ALA A 103 1.84 1.24 -20.97
N GLY A 104 1.24 2.26 -20.36
CA GLY A 104 -0.22 2.46 -20.34
C GLY A 104 -0.98 1.55 -19.37
N PHE A 105 -0.27 0.77 -18.54
CA PHE A 105 -0.84 -0.09 -17.50
C PHE A 105 -0.42 0.42 -16.12
N PRO A 106 -0.85 1.63 -15.69
CA PRO A 106 -0.43 2.21 -14.42
C PRO A 106 -0.68 1.25 -13.25
N LEU A 107 0.37 0.95 -12.47
CA LEU A 107 0.28 0.06 -11.31
C LEU A 107 -0.82 0.46 -10.33
N LEU A 108 -1.04 1.77 -10.11
CA LEU A 108 -2.14 2.20 -9.25
C LEU A 108 -3.52 1.87 -9.82
N GLY A 109 -3.70 1.82 -11.13
CA GLY A 109 -4.96 1.36 -11.73
C GLY A 109 -5.19 -0.13 -11.50
N LEU A 110 -4.12 -0.93 -11.55
CA LEU A 110 -4.19 -2.37 -11.25
C LEU A 110 -4.48 -2.65 -9.76
N ILE A 111 -3.93 -1.83 -8.86
CA ILE A 111 -4.15 -1.96 -7.42
C ILE A 111 -5.53 -1.42 -7.02
N LEU A 112 -5.90 -0.23 -7.51
CA LEU A 112 -7.13 0.46 -7.09
C LEU A 112 -8.37 0.01 -7.86
N GLY A 113 -8.21 -0.53 -9.07
CA GLY A 113 -9.33 -1.01 -9.88
C GLY A 113 -10.21 -2.04 -9.15
N PRO A 114 -9.62 -3.10 -8.56
CA PRO A 114 -10.36 -4.04 -7.72
C PRO A 114 -10.94 -3.39 -6.46
N VAL A 115 -10.22 -2.45 -5.84
CA VAL A 115 -10.65 -1.74 -4.62
C VAL A 115 -11.91 -0.91 -4.87
N PHE A 116 -12.02 -0.27 -6.03
CA PHE A 116 -13.20 0.51 -6.43
C PHE A 116 -14.22 -0.30 -7.24
N LYS A 117 -14.13 -1.64 -7.26
CA LYS A 117 -15.03 -2.57 -7.99
C LYS A 117 -15.17 -2.33 -9.49
N GLU A 118 -14.23 -1.59 -10.06
CA GLU A 118 -14.24 -1.21 -11.47
C GLU A 118 -13.35 -2.11 -12.33
N ASN A 119 -12.50 -2.91 -11.68
CA ASN A 119 -11.50 -3.79 -12.28
C ASN A 119 -10.66 -3.05 -13.36
N LEU A 120 -10.70 -3.45 -14.64
CA LEU A 120 -9.98 -2.80 -15.75
C LEU A 120 -10.81 -1.78 -16.53
N SER A 121 -12.04 -1.46 -16.09
CA SER A 121 -12.92 -0.53 -16.81
C SER A 121 -12.40 0.91 -16.85
N TRP A 122 -11.56 1.33 -15.90
CA TRP A 122 -10.83 2.61 -16.00
C TRP A 122 -10.02 2.73 -17.29
N ARG A 123 -9.54 1.63 -17.85
CA ARG A 123 -8.72 1.67 -19.08
C ARG A 123 -9.59 1.74 -20.33
N THR A 124 -10.71 1.02 -20.34
CA THR A 124 -11.53 0.84 -21.55
C THR A 124 -12.67 1.85 -21.65
N ARG A 125 -13.34 2.16 -20.53
CA ARG A 125 -14.58 2.94 -20.51
C ARG A 125 -14.43 4.34 -19.90
N ASN A 126 -13.35 4.61 -19.16
CA ASN A 126 -13.19 5.87 -18.44
C ASN A 126 -11.80 6.52 -18.66
N PRO A 127 -11.61 7.28 -19.76
CA PRO A 127 -10.32 7.89 -20.08
C PRO A 127 -9.84 8.91 -19.03
N GLY A 128 -10.77 9.54 -18.29
CA GLY A 128 -10.44 10.45 -17.20
C GLY A 128 -9.75 9.73 -16.04
N ARG A 129 -10.22 8.52 -15.71
CA ARG A 129 -9.67 7.71 -14.63
C ARG A 129 -8.35 7.04 -14.99
N LEU A 130 -8.19 6.60 -16.25
CA LEU A 130 -6.89 6.21 -16.80
C LEU A 130 -5.83 7.31 -16.57
N ARG A 131 -6.15 8.56 -16.92
CA ARG A 131 -5.23 9.71 -16.71
C ARG A 131 -4.91 9.92 -15.23
N ALA A 132 -5.89 9.78 -14.34
CA ALA A 132 -5.69 9.92 -12.90
C ALA A 132 -4.75 8.84 -12.35
N TYR A 133 -4.97 7.57 -12.71
CA TYR A 133 -4.08 6.46 -12.31
C TYR A 133 -2.68 6.56 -12.89
N THR A 134 -2.55 7.03 -14.13
CA THR A 134 -1.24 7.30 -14.74
C THR A 134 -0.51 8.41 -14.00
N LYS A 135 -1.16 9.55 -13.71
CA LYS A 135 -0.55 10.64 -12.92
C LYS A 135 -0.14 10.18 -11.52
N ALA A 136 -0.99 9.41 -10.86
CA ALA A 136 -0.71 8.88 -9.54
C ALA A 136 0.46 7.88 -9.56
N SER A 137 0.50 6.98 -10.55
CA SER A 137 1.63 6.04 -10.72
C SER A 137 2.94 6.75 -11.03
N TRP A 138 2.91 7.80 -11.86
CA TRP A 138 4.09 8.67 -12.08
C TRP A 138 4.54 9.36 -10.78
N ALA A 139 3.62 9.90 -9.99
CA ALA A 139 3.96 10.53 -8.72
C ALA A 139 4.65 9.55 -7.77
N TRP A 140 4.09 8.35 -7.58
CA TRP A 140 4.71 7.30 -6.77
C TRP A 140 6.08 6.92 -7.31
N GLY A 141 6.19 6.66 -8.62
CA GLY A 141 7.45 6.31 -9.26
C GLY A 141 8.53 7.35 -9.04
N LEU A 142 8.25 8.62 -9.35
CA LEU A 142 9.21 9.72 -9.23
C LEU A 142 9.61 9.99 -7.78
N ILE A 143 8.69 9.94 -6.82
CA ILE A 143 8.99 10.15 -5.40
C ILE A 143 9.88 9.01 -4.87
N LEU A 144 9.59 7.76 -5.23
CA LEU A 144 10.41 6.61 -4.82
C LEU A 144 11.79 6.61 -5.48
N LEU A 145 11.88 7.06 -6.74
CA LEU A 145 13.16 7.26 -7.43
C LEU A 145 13.96 8.40 -6.80
N ALA A 146 13.33 9.52 -6.45
CA ALA A 146 13.99 10.62 -5.75
C ALA A 146 14.52 10.18 -4.38
N LYS A 147 13.71 9.44 -3.60
CA LYS A 147 14.16 8.80 -2.36
C LYS A 147 15.37 7.90 -2.58
N SER A 148 15.35 7.09 -3.64
CA SER A 148 16.47 6.20 -3.99
C SER A 148 17.71 7.02 -4.39
N ALA A 149 17.55 8.10 -5.15
CA ALA A 149 18.63 9.00 -5.53
C ALA A 149 19.30 9.69 -4.33
N ILE A 150 18.63 9.79 -3.19
CA ILE A 150 19.23 10.26 -1.93
C ILE A 150 19.94 9.11 -1.20
N LEU A 151 19.28 7.95 -1.07
CA LEU A 151 19.79 6.84 -0.25
C LEU A 151 20.98 6.11 -0.87
N PHE A 152 21.03 5.96 -2.19
CA PHE A 152 22.10 5.24 -2.87
C PHE A 152 23.47 5.95 -2.76
N PRO A 153 23.60 7.25 -3.06
CA PRO A 153 24.80 8.02 -2.72
C PRO A 153 25.25 7.89 -1.28
N LEU A 154 24.30 7.97 -0.33
CA LEU A 154 24.59 7.85 1.08
C LEU A 154 25.05 6.44 1.48
N TYR A 155 24.63 5.40 0.75
CA TYR A 155 25.11 4.04 0.95
C TYR A 155 26.59 3.91 0.56
N TRP A 156 27.00 4.49 -0.57
CA TRP A 156 28.41 4.45 -0.98
C TRP A 156 29.30 5.32 -0.09
N TRP A 157 28.93 6.58 0.13
CA TRP A 157 29.81 7.57 0.75
C TRP A 157 29.58 7.80 2.26
N GLY A 158 28.41 7.44 2.79
CA GLY A 158 28.07 7.64 4.20
C GLY A 158 28.51 6.51 5.12
N ASN A 159 28.05 6.52 6.38
CA ASN A 159 28.17 5.38 7.30
C ASN A 159 26.80 4.73 7.58
N ALA A 160 26.79 3.53 8.17
CA ALA A 160 25.54 2.78 8.43
C ALA A 160 24.56 3.54 9.34
N THR A 161 25.08 4.34 10.27
CA THR A 161 24.29 5.14 11.20
C THR A 161 23.56 6.28 10.47
N GLN A 162 24.29 7.08 9.69
CA GLN A 162 23.72 8.16 8.86
C GLN A 162 22.68 7.61 7.88
N LEU A 163 22.99 6.50 7.21
CA LEU A 163 22.07 5.84 6.30
C LEU A 163 20.78 5.40 7.01
N GLY A 164 20.89 4.86 8.23
CA GLY A 164 19.76 4.51 9.07
C GLY A 164 18.86 5.70 9.38
N TRP A 165 19.44 6.81 9.87
CA TRP A 165 18.68 8.03 10.19
C TRP A 165 17.94 8.60 8.99
N VAL A 166 18.64 8.76 7.86
CA VAL A 166 18.05 9.31 6.64
C VAL A 166 16.96 8.38 6.08
N LYS A 167 17.17 7.06 6.14
CA LYS A 167 16.15 6.08 5.72
C LYS A 167 14.88 6.16 6.56
N VAL A 168 15.01 6.32 7.88
CA VAL A 168 13.87 6.49 8.80
C VAL A 168 13.17 7.81 8.54
N ALA A 169 13.92 8.91 8.42
CA ALA A 169 13.37 10.24 8.12
C ALA A 169 12.63 10.26 6.77
N LEU A 170 13.14 9.58 5.75
CA LEU A 170 12.50 9.41 4.43
C LEU A 170 11.49 8.24 4.39
N GLY A 171 11.10 7.68 5.53
CA GLY A 171 10.09 6.63 5.61
C GLY A 171 8.71 7.18 5.31
N ILE A 172 8.22 8.02 6.21
CA ILE A 172 6.83 8.53 6.23
C ILE A 172 6.60 9.67 5.22
N PRO A 173 7.45 10.71 5.13
CA PRO A 173 7.13 11.88 4.31
C PRO A 173 6.94 11.58 2.81
N PRO A 174 7.82 10.81 2.12
CA PRO A 174 7.61 10.45 0.71
C PRO A 174 6.35 9.61 0.50
N PHE A 175 6.04 8.73 1.45
CA PHE A 175 4.83 7.91 1.40
C PHE A 175 3.56 8.78 1.51
N LEU A 176 3.50 9.66 2.51
CA LEU A 176 2.37 10.58 2.69
C LEU A 176 2.18 11.49 1.48
N LEU A 177 3.28 12.01 0.92
CA LEU A 177 3.21 12.81 -0.31
C LEU A 177 2.61 12.02 -1.48
N SER A 178 2.99 10.75 -1.63
CA SER A 178 2.47 9.89 -2.71
C SER A 178 0.97 9.62 -2.54
N VAL A 179 0.53 9.33 -1.32
CA VAL A 179 -0.89 9.15 -0.97
C VAL A 179 -1.68 10.45 -1.19
N TYR A 180 -1.14 11.58 -0.74
CA TYR A 180 -1.77 12.90 -0.91
C TYR A 180 -1.95 13.27 -2.38
N LEU A 181 -0.93 13.06 -3.23
CA LEU A 181 -1.04 13.29 -4.67
C LEU A 181 -2.04 12.34 -5.32
N THR A 182 -2.06 11.07 -4.90
CA THR A 182 -3.05 10.09 -5.37
C THR A 182 -4.47 10.56 -5.06
N TRP A 183 -4.71 11.06 -3.84
CA TRP A 183 -5.99 11.66 -3.45
C TRP A 183 -6.37 12.83 -4.35
N ILE A 184 -5.47 13.81 -4.55
CA ILE A 184 -5.72 14.97 -5.42
C ILE A 184 -6.11 14.54 -6.84
N PHE A 185 -5.44 13.53 -7.40
CA PHE A 185 -5.73 13.06 -8.75
C PHE A 185 -7.06 12.31 -8.84
N LEU A 186 -7.41 11.54 -7.81
CA LEU A 186 -8.65 10.75 -7.79
C LEU A 186 -9.88 11.59 -7.50
N VAL A 187 -9.81 12.59 -6.62
CA VAL A 187 -10.94 13.50 -6.36
C VAL A 187 -11.36 14.28 -7.61
N LYS A 188 -10.41 14.54 -8.52
CA LYS A 188 -10.68 15.19 -9.80
C LYS A 188 -11.09 14.22 -10.91
N ALA A 189 -11.07 12.91 -10.64
CA ALA A 189 -11.40 11.90 -11.62
C ALA A 189 -12.92 11.64 -11.64
N PRO A 190 -13.48 11.30 -12.81
CA PRO A 190 -14.86 10.82 -12.90
C PRO A 190 -15.08 9.56 -12.05
N ALA A 191 -16.32 9.41 -11.57
CA ALA A 191 -16.72 8.38 -10.62
C ALA A 191 -16.47 6.95 -11.11
N PRO A 192 -16.35 5.99 -10.17
CA PRO A 192 -16.25 4.59 -10.53
C PRO A 192 -17.43 4.02 -11.27
N ILE A 193 -17.15 3.28 -12.35
CA ILE A 193 -18.11 2.33 -12.93
C ILE A 193 -17.99 1.04 -12.12
N ASP A 194 -19.04 0.68 -11.39
CA ASP A 194 -19.11 -0.59 -10.67
C ASP A 194 -19.48 -1.70 -11.66
N VAL A 195 -18.44 -2.38 -12.17
CA VAL A 195 -18.61 -3.45 -13.17
C VAL A 195 -19.22 -4.69 -12.54
N ILE A 196 -19.02 -4.88 -11.23
CA ILE A 196 -19.58 -6.03 -10.51
C ILE A 196 -21.10 -5.89 -10.47
N ALA A 197 -21.60 -4.70 -10.11
CA ALA A 197 -23.04 -4.43 -10.11
C ALA A 197 -23.68 -4.56 -11.51
N GLU A 198 -23.01 -4.06 -12.55
CA GLU A 198 -23.50 -4.22 -13.94
C GLU A 198 -23.58 -5.69 -14.37
N MET A 199 -22.60 -6.53 -13.98
CA MET A 199 -22.61 -7.96 -14.29
C MET A 199 -23.73 -8.70 -13.53
N GLU A 200 -23.94 -8.35 -12.26
CA GLU A 200 -25.03 -8.91 -11.45
C GLU A 200 -26.40 -8.61 -12.06
N ALA A 201 -26.66 -7.35 -12.43
CA ALA A 201 -27.91 -6.94 -13.09
C ALA A 201 -28.13 -7.67 -14.43
N ALA A 202 -27.09 -7.78 -15.27
CA ALA A 202 -27.18 -8.51 -16.53
C ALA A 202 -27.44 -10.02 -16.35
N GLU A 203 -26.94 -10.61 -15.25
CA GLU A 203 -27.23 -12.00 -14.92
C GLU A 203 -28.68 -12.20 -14.46
N GLU A 204 -29.23 -11.27 -13.68
CA GLU A 204 -30.63 -11.27 -13.27
C GLU A 204 -31.58 -11.13 -14.46
N GLU A 205 -31.31 -10.20 -15.38
CA GLU A 205 -32.08 -10.04 -16.62
C GLU A 205 -32.06 -11.32 -17.46
N ARG A 206 -30.89 -11.97 -17.62
CA ARG A 206 -30.77 -13.25 -18.32
C ARG A 206 -31.53 -14.38 -17.62
N LYS A 207 -31.57 -14.38 -16.29
CA LYS A 207 -32.37 -15.36 -15.52
C LYS A 207 -33.86 -15.12 -15.76
N ALA A 208 -34.31 -13.87 -15.69
CA ALA A 208 -35.69 -13.49 -15.94
C ALA A 208 -36.14 -13.82 -17.38
N GLU A 209 -35.31 -13.56 -18.40
CA GLU A 209 -35.59 -13.96 -19.78
C GLU A 209 -35.71 -15.48 -19.93
N LYS A 210 -34.79 -16.25 -19.31
CA LYS A 210 -34.85 -17.71 -19.34
C LYS A 210 -36.10 -18.25 -18.65
N GLU A 211 -36.52 -17.64 -17.55
CA GLU A 211 -37.76 -18.02 -16.85
C GLU A 211 -39.01 -17.68 -17.68
N ARG A 212 -39.06 -16.50 -18.30
CA ARG A 212 -40.13 -16.12 -19.23
C ARG A 212 -40.21 -17.07 -20.42
N ALA A 213 -39.08 -17.36 -21.07
CA ALA A 213 -39.03 -18.30 -22.19
C ALA A 213 -39.42 -19.73 -21.79
N LYS A 214 -39.08 -20.17 -20.57
CA LYS A 214 -39.54 -21.46 -20.03
C LYS A 214 -41.05 -21.46 -19.78
N ALA A 215 -41.59 -20.38 -19.21
CA ALA A 215 -43.02 -20.24 -18.95
C ALA A 215 -43.84 -20.20 -20.25
N GLU A 216 -43.36 -19.47 -21.27
CA GLU A 216 -43.98 -19.42 -22.61
C GLU A 216 -43.97 -20.80 -23.29
N LYS A 217 -42.85 -21.53 -23.23
CA LYS A 217 -42.78 -22.89 -23.76
C LYS A 217 -43.73 -23.85 -23.03
N ALA A 218 -43.79 -23.78 -21.70
CA ALA A 218 -44.70 -24.61 -20.91
C ALA A 218 -46.18 -24.29 -21.22
N ALA A 219 -46.52 -23.01 -21.42
CA ALA A 219 -47.86 -22.59 -21.80
C ALA A 219 -48.25 -23.06 -23.22
N ALA A 220 -47.31 -23.01 -24.17
CA ALA A 220 -47.50 -23.51 -25.53
C ALA A 220 -47.67 -25.05 -25.58
N GLU A 221 -46.91 -25.79 -24.77
CA GLU A 221 -47.07 -27.25 -24.64
C GLU A 221 -48.41 -27.65 -24.01
N GLN A 222 -48.98 -26.81 -23.15
CA GLN A 222 -50.30 -27.03 -22.54
C GLN A 222 -51.46 -26.70 -23.48
N THR A 223 -51.29 -25.80 -24.45
CA THR A 223 -52.33 -25.45 -25.43
C THR A 223 -52.43 -26.43 -26.61
N VAL A 224 -51.42 -27.30 -26.80
CA VAL A 224 -51.37 -28.30 -27.88
C VAL A 224 -51.91 -29.68 -27.45
N LYS A 225 -52.18 -29.88 -26.15
CA LYS A 225 -52.86 -31.06 -25.60
C LYS A 225 -54.36 -30.81 -25.44
#